data_AF-A0A2S1LDQ3-F1
#
_entry.id   AF-A0A2S1LDQ3-F1
#
_cell.length_a   1.000
_cell.length_b   1.000
_cell.length_c   1.000
_cell.angle_alpha   90.00
_cell.angle_beta   90.00
_cell.angle_gamma   90.00
#
_symmetry.space_group_name_H-M   'P 1'
#
loop_
_entity.id
_entity.type
_entity.pdbx_description
1 polymer ?
#
loop_
_entity_poly.entity_id
_entity_poly.type
_entity_poly.pdbx_seq_one_letter_code
_entity_poly.pdbx_strand_id
1 'polypeptide(L)'
;MSKLIYFKRYLYVVDRLRSRPSSFASLQKYVIDKLQKDEVDTDFEYAIRTFERDKKDIEALFGIVIQYDRKDKTYFIDEDEIEDQSVTRMIDAFSIHHALQEGDKLSPSVFLEKRKSLGTEHIHGIIHAIQNNFILKFNHQKHWEDFTTQRIVKPIALKESQQRWYLVALDKKDDVIKTFGMDRISNLTITDTTFKPIPYNVEKEFKDAFGVETYEPATKIVLEFTKVQGNYAKSFPLHDSQHILEENEQSVLLEIFIHPTHDIIMEILKLGAEVKVVTPISLQIKVKNKIAEMTKLYQ
;
A
#
# COMPACT_ATOMS: atom_id res chain seq x y z
N MET A 1 -2.79 -33.92 -4.33
CA MET A 1 -2.01 -32.80 -3.75
C MET A 1 -2.97 -31.71 -3.31
N SER A 2 -2.79 -31.14 -2.12
CA SER A 2 -3.65 -30.07 -1.61
C SER A 2 -3.40 -28.75 -2.38
N LYS A 3 -4.42 -27.89 -2.50
CA LYS A 3 -4.32 -26.55 -3.13
C LYS A 3 -3.18 -25.71 -2.54
N LEU A 4 -2.87 -25.91 -1.25
CA LEU A 4 -1.81 -25.21 -0.52
C LEU A 4 -0.40 -25.50 -1.08
N ILE A 5 -0.14 -26.74 -1.52
CA ILE A 5 1.18 -27.14 -2.06
C ILE A 5 1.46 -26.44 -3.39
N TYR A 6 0.45 -26.32 -4.25
CA TYR A 6 0.57 -25.59 -5.51
C TYR A 6 0.93 -24.12 -5.26
N PHE A 7 0.22 -23.49 -4.31
CA PHE A 7 0.44 -22.10 -3.98
C PHE A 7 1.85 -21.86 -3.41
N LYS A 8 2.29 -22.66 -2.41
CA LYS A 8 3.66 -22.60 -1.88
C LYS A 8 4.71 -22.73 -2.98
N ARG A 9 4.51 -23.67 -3.91
CA ARG A 9 5.41 -23.88 -5.05
C ARG A 9 5.50 -22.66 -5.96
N TYR A 10 4.37 -22.04 -6.30
CA TYR A 10 4.35 -20.83 -7.11
C TYR A 10 5.17 -19.71 -6.47
N LEU A 11 5.05 -19.55 -5.16
CA LEU A 11 5.74 -18.49 -4.44
C LEU A 11 7.24 -18.72 -4.33
N TYR A 12 7.69 -19.96 -4.14
CA TYR A 12 9.14 -20.25 -4.20
C TYR A 12 9.73 -20.03 -5.59
N VAL A 13 8.95 -20.28 -6.65
CA VAL A 13 9.37 -19.93 -8.01
C VAL A 13 9.54 -18.41 -8.13
N VAL A 14 8.53 -17.65 -7.72
CA VAL A 14 8.54 -16.19 -7.79
C VAL A 14 9.66 -15.60 -6.94
N ASP A 15 9.78 -15.99 -5.67
CA ASP A 15 10.85 -15.58 -4.75
C ASP A 15 12.25 -15.84 -5.34
N ARG A 16 12.45 -17.01 -5.95
CA ARG A 16 13.73 -17.33 -6.58
C ARG A 16 14.04 -16.43 -7.77
N LEU A 17 13.06 -16.20 -8.64
CA LEU A 17 13.27 -15.49 -9.90
C LEU A 17 13.31 -13.97 -9.72
N ARG A 18 12.65 -13.42 -8.69
CA ARG A 18 12.81 -12.01 -8.27
C ARG A 18 14.20 -11.75 -7.67
N SER A 19 14.72 -12.69 -6.89
CA SER A 19 16.05 -12.53 -6.29
C SER A 19 17.20 -12.72 -7.29
N ARG A 20 17.06 -13.63 -8.26
CA ARG A 20 18.04 -13.79 -9.36
C ARG A 20 17.51 -14.64 -10.54
N PRO A 21 17.93 -14.34 -11.77
CA PRO A 21 17.71 -15.24 -12.91
C PRO A 21 18.26 -16.65 -12.62
N SER A 22 17.51 -17.68 -12.99
CA SER A 22 17.86 -19.07 -12.67
C SER A 22 17.55 -20.03 -13.81
N SER A 23 18.44 -20.99 -14.07
CA SER A 23 18.16 -22.13 -14.95
C SER A 23 17.07 -23.02 -14.34
N PHE A 24 16.37 -23.81 -15.16
CA PHE A 24 15.37 -24.75 -14.65
C PHE A 24 15.97 -25.72 -13.62
N ALA A 25 17.15 -26.27 -13.85
CA ALA A 25 17.79 -27.21 -12.92
C ALA A 25 18.06 -26.57 -11.55
N SER A 26 18.56 -25.32 -11.54
CA SER A 26 18.78 -24.58 -10.29
C SER A 26 17.48 -24.20 -9.58
N LEU A 27 16.45 -23.83 -10.36
CA LEU A 27 15.13 -23.47 -9.83
C LEU A 27 14.43 -24.70 -9.25
N GLN A 28 14.48 -25.83 -9.96
CA GLN A 28 13.91 -27.10 -9.55
C GLN A 28 14.51 -27.54 -8.22
N LYS A 29 15.85 -27.52 -8.11
CA LYS A 29 16.54 -27.84 -6.84
C LYS A 29 16.08 -26.91 -5.72
N TYR A 30 16.05 -25.60 -5.95
CA TYR A 30 15.62 -24.62 -4.94
C TYR A 30 14.19 -24.90 -4.42
N VAL A 31 13.26 -25.13 -5.34
CA VAL A 31 11.85 -25.35 -5.02
C VAL A 31 11.64 -26.66 -4.27
N ILE A 32 12.31 -27.74 -4.68
CA ILE A 32 12.25 -29.04 -3.97
C ILE A 32 12.84 -28.92 -2.58
N ASP A 33 14.04 -28.32 -2.44
CA ASP A 33 14.71 -28.12 -1.16
C ASP A 33 13.83 -27.31 -0.18
N LYS A 34 13.05 -26.34 -0.69
CA LYS A 34 12.11 -25.55 0.10
C LYS A 34 10.86 -26.34 0.49
N LEU A 35 10.23 -27.05 -0.44
CA LEU A 35 9.04 -27.85 -0.16
C LEU A 35 9.30 -28.99 0.83
N GLN A 36 10.49 -29.62 0.77
CA GLN A 36 10.88 -30.68 1.71
C GLN A 36 11.07 -30.17 3.14
N LYS A 37 11.61 -28.95 3.30
CA LYS A 37 11.76 -28.32 4.62
C LYS A 37 10.42 -27.97 5.27
N ASP A 38 9.41 -27.74 4.45
CA ASP A 38 8.04 -27.43 4.85
C ASP A 38 7.20 -28.66 5.28
N GLU A 39 7.86 -29.79 5.56
CA GLU A 39 7.25 -31.09 5.88
C GLU A 39 6.19 -31.56 4.86
N VAL A 40 6.31 -31.08 3.61
CA VAL A 40 5.48 -31.57 2.53
C VAL A 40 6.07 -32.89 2.06
N ASP A 41 5.36 -33.99 2.31
CA ASP A 41 5.70 -35.32 1.79
C ASP A 41 5.76 -35.25 0.26
N THR A 42 6.98 -35.24 -0.26
CA THR A 42 7.28 -34.91 -1.65
C THR A 42 7.94 -36.11 -2.32
N ASP A 43 7.16 -37.17 -2.52
CA ASP A 43 7.32 -38.11 -3.64
C ASP A 43 6.99 -37.44 -5.00
N PHE A 44 7.15 -36.11 -5.08
CA PHE A 44 6.73 -35.29 -6.20
C PHE A 44 7.93 -34.88 -7.06
N GLU A 45 7.97 -35.38 -8.28
CA GLU A 45 8.93 -34.94 -9.28
C GLU A 45 8.49 -33.58 -9.84
N TYR A 46 9.20 -32.51 -9.47
CA TYR A 46 8.95 -31.18 -10.03
C TYR A 46 9.53 -31.06 -11.45
N ALA A 47 8.87 -31.70 -12.41
CA ALA A 47 9.31 -31.74 -13.80
C ALA A 47 9.08 -30.43 -14.57
N ILE A 48 9.78 -30.26 -15.69
CA ILE A 48 9.65 -29.07 -16.55
C ILE A 48 8.21 -28.81 -17.01
N ARG A 49 7.43 -29.87 -17.26
CA ARG A 49 6.01 -29.75 -17.63
C ARG A 49 5.17 -29.16 -16.50
N THR A 50 5.50 -29.48 -15.26
CA THR A 50 4.85 -28.88 -14.08
C THR A 50 5.21 -27.40 -14.02
N PHE A 51 6.48 -27.05 -14.17
CA PHE A 51 6.90 -25.65 -14.19
C PHE A 51 6.24 -24.83 -15.30
N GLU A 52 6.08 -25.39 -16.51
CA GLU A 52 5.35 -24.69 -17.59
C GLU A 52 3.87 -24.49 -17.29
N ARG A 53 3.23 -25.39 -16.54
CA ARG A 53 1.86 -25.17 -16.04
C ARG A 53 1.86 -24.09 -14.96
N ASP A 54 2.80 -24.19 -14.02
CA ASP A 54 2.91 -23.25 -12.91
C ASP A 54 3.19 -21.83 -13.40
N LYS A 55 3.98 -21.64 -14.48
CA LYS A 55 4.17 -20.33 -15.13
C LYS A 55 2.84 -19.72 -15.58
N LYS A 56 1.96 -20.52 -16.19
CA LYS A 56 0.63 -20.07 -16.61
C LYS A 56 -0.29 -19.77 -15.44
N ASP A 57 -0.22 -20.60 -14.40
CA ASP A 57 -1.00 -20.38 -13.18
C ASP A 57 -0.51 -19.12 -12.44
N ILE A 58 0.79 -18.88 -12.41
CA ILE A 58 1.43 -17.68 -11.83
C ILE A 58 0.99 -16.43 -12.60
N GLU A 59 1.03 -16.48 -13.94
CA GLU A 59 0.55 -15.39 -14.79
C GLU A 59 -0.96 -15.14 -14.57
N ALA A 60 -1.78 -16.18 -14.49
CA ALA A 60 -3.23 -16.03 -14.33
C ALA A 60 -3.64 -15.55 -12.93
N LEU A 61 -2.94 -15.98 -11.88
CA LEU A 61 -3.27 -15.67 -10.49
C LEU A 61 -2.62 -14.36 -10.01
N PHE A 62 -1.41 -14.09 -10.47
CA PHE A 62 -0.58 -12.99 -10.00
C PHE A 62 -0.23 -11.99 -11.10
N GLY A 63 -0.60 -12.21 -12.37
CA GLY A 63 -0.19 -11.31 -13.45
C GLY A 63 1.33 -11.29 -13.72
N ILE A 64 2.09 -12.22 -13.14
CA ILE A 64 3.55 -12.26 -13.27
C ILE A 64 3.94 -13.11 -14.48
N VAL A 65 4.59 -12.47 -15.45
CA VAL A 65 5.15 -13.14 -16.61
C VAL A 65 6.58 -13.61 -16.32
N ILE A 66 6.79 -14.92 -16.37
CA ILE A 66 8.14 -15.51 -16.26
C ILE A 66 8.74 -15.63 -17.65
N GLN A 67 9.73 -14.79 -17.91
CA GLN A 67 10.44 -14.75 -19.19
C GLN A 67 11.62 -15.74 -19.22
N TYR A 68 12.10 -16.04 -20.42
CA TYR A 68 13.26 -16.93 -20.62
C TYR A 68 14.30 -16.24 -21.51
N ASP A 69 15.49 -16.03 -20.97
CA ASP A 69 16.64 -15.55 -21.73
C ASP A 69 17.35 -16.75 -22.38
N ARG A 70 17.37 -16.77 -23.72
CA ARG A 70 18.04 -17.80 -24.51
C ARG A 70 19.56 -17.73 -24.45
N LYS A 71 20.13 -16.54 -24.25
CA LYS A 71 21.58 -16.31 -24.20
C LYS A 71 22.16 -16.93 -22.94
N ASP A 72 21.57 -16.61 -21.79
CA ASP A 72 22.02 -17.07 -20.49
C ASP A 72 21.34 -18.38 -20.05
N LYS A 73 20.33 -18.84 -20.81
CA LYS A 73 19.53 -20.05 -20.57
C LYS A 73 18.85 -20.04 -19.20
N THR A 74 18.40 -18.88 -18.78
CA THR A 74 17.79 -18.63 -17.47
C THR A 74 16.37 -18.12 -17.60
N TYR A 75 15.56 -18.40 -16.59
CA TYR A 75 14.28 -17.75 -16.38
C TYR A 75 14.47 -16.54 -15.48
N PHE A 76 13.67 -15.50 -15.68
CA PHE A 76 13.68 -14.30 -14.84
C PHE A 76 12.28 -13.68 -14.81
N ILE A 77 12.07 -12.79 -13.84
CA ILE A 77 10.91 -11.90 -13.75
C ILE A 77 11.44 -10.49 -13.95
N ASP A 78 10.85 -9.76 -14.89
CA ASP A 78 11.11 -8.33 -15.04
C ASP A 78 10.21 -7.59 -14.03
N GLU A 79 10.81 -6.98 -13.01
CA GLU A 79 10.03 -6.26 -12.00
C GLU A 79 9.42 -4.97 -12.56
N ASP A 80 10.02 -4.39 -13.60
CA ASP A 80 9.51 -3.17 -14.24
C ASP A 80 8.22 -3.46 -15.05
N GLU A 81 7.98 -4.72 -15.43
CA GLU A 81 6.76 -5.17 -16.11
C GLU A 81 5.62 -5.58 -15.16
N ILE A 82 5.85 -5.61 -13.84
CA ILE A 82 4.79 -5.89 -12.87
C ILE A 82 3.93 -4.62 -12.71
N GLU A 83 2.92 -4.48 -13.58
CA GLU A 83 2.03 -3.31 -13.58
C GLU A 83 1.19 -3.20 -12.30
N ASP A 84 0.83 -4.31 -11.67
CA ASP A 84 -0.07 -4.35 -10.52
C ASP A 84 0.67 -4.42 -9.18
N GLN A 85 0.76 -3.28 -8.48
CA GLN A 85 1.36 -3.21 -7.13
C GLN A 85 0.68 -4.12 -6.09
N SER A 86 -0.59 -4.52 -6.30
CA SER A 86 -1.30 -5.42 -5.39
C SER A 86 -0.67 -6.81 -5.35
N VAL A 87 -0.08 -7.24 -6.47
CA VAL A 87 0.61 -8.53 -6.62
C VAL A 87 1.87 -8.56 -5.76
N THR A 88 2.70 -7.53 -5.87
CA THR A 88 3.92 -7.39 -5.06
C THR A 88 3.59 -7.45 -3.57
N ARG A 89 2.57 -6.70 -3.12
CA ARG A 89 2.13 -6.71 -1.72
C ARG A 89 1.60 -8.07 -1.27
N MET A 90 0.90 -8.79 -2.13
CA MET A 90 0.40 -10.14 -1.83
C MET A 90 1.56 -11.13 -1.64
N ILE A 91 2.57 -11.06 -2.51
CA ILE A 91 3.77 -11.90 -2.40
C ILE A 91 4.51 -11.62 -1.10
N ASP A 92 4.74 -10.34 -0.78
CA ASP A 92 5.41 -9.95 0.46
C ASP A 92 4.65 -10.45 1.69
N ALA A 93 3.33 -10.24 1.72
CA ALA A 93 2.47 -10.69 2.81
C ALA A 93 2.51 -12.22 2.97
N PHE A 94 2.52 -12.97 1.86
CA PHE A 94 2.64 -14.41 1.92
C PHE A 94 4.02 -14.85 2.40
N SER A 95 5.10 -14.26 1.89
CA SER A 95 6.48 -14.58 2.29
C SER A 95 6.65 -14.39 3.79
N ILE A 96 6.08 -13.32 4.36
CA ILE A 96 6.04 -13.09 5.82
C ILE A 96 5.23 -14.19 6.51
N HIS A 97 4.01 -14.49 6.04
CA HIS A 97 3.17 -15.53 6.64
C HIS A 97 3.84 -16.90 6.64
N HIS A 98 4.50 -17.26 5.53
CA HIS A 98 5.21 -18.52 5.38
C HIS A 98 6.41 -18.63 6.32
N ALA A 99 7.25 -17.59 6.38
CA ALA A 99 8.37 -17.54 7.33
C ALA A 99 7.90 -17.66 8.80
N LEU A 100 6.70 -17.16 9.12
CA LEU A 100 6.10 -17.30 10.44
C LEU A 100 5.57 -18.72 10.72
N GLN A 101 5.17 -19.47 9.69
CA GLN A 101 4.70 -20.86 9.82
C GLN A 101 5.85 -21.87 9.87
N GLU A 102 7.01 -21.60 9.24
CA GLU A 102 8.22 -22.45 9.31
C GLU A 102 8.83 -22.52 10.73
N GLY A 103 8.45 -21.60 11.63
CA GLY A 103 9.03 -21.43 12.96
C GLY A 103 8.39 -22.27 14.07
N ASP A 104 8.45 -23.59 14.00
CA ASP A 104 7.92 -24.48 15.07
C ASP A 104 8.84 -24.58 16.32
N LYS A 105 9.83 -23.69 16.45
CA LYS A 105 10.75 -23.63 17.61
C LYS A 105 10.75 -22.25 18.25
N LEU A 106 9.78 -22.04 19.14
CA LEU A 106 9.78 -21.18 20.34
C LEU A 106 10.87 -20.09 20.43
N SER A 107 10.79 -19.10 19.55
CA SER A 107 11.18 -17.70 19.74
C SER A 107 10.62 -16.92 18.56
N PRO A 108 9.90 -15.79 18.73
CA PRO A 108 9.52 -14.99 17.59
C PRO A 108 10.80 -14.37 17.04
N SER A 109 11.42 -14.98 16.03
CA SER A 109 12.47 -14.30 15.25
C SER A 109 11.88 -13.14 14.44
N VAL A 110 10.54 -13.09 14.33
CA VAL A 110 9.78 -12.04 13.67
C VAL A 110 8.74 -11.50 14.66
N PHE A 111 8.77 -10.20 14.88
CA PHE A 111 7.78 -9.48 15.69
C PHE A 111 6.98 -8.55 14.78
N LEU A 112 5.71 -8.88 14.57
CA LEU A 112 4.82 -8.04 13.77
C LEU A 112 4.35 -6.82 14.56
N GLU A 113 4.15 -5.71 13.85
CA GLU A 113 3.48 -4.53 14.38
C GLU A 113 2.07 -4.89 14.84
N LYS A 114 1.69 -4.42 16.03
CA LYS A 114 0.38 -4.73 16.63
C LYS A 114 -0.70 -3.78 16.16
N ARG A 115 -0.33 -2.60 15.65
CA ARG A 115 -1.26 -1.63 15.08
C ARG A 115 -1.90 -2.22 13.81
N LYS A 116 -3.23 -2.35 13.81
CA LYS A 116 -4.01 -2.88 12.68
C LYS A 116 -4.83 -1.77 12.03
N SER A 117 -4.99 -1.87 10.71
CA SER A 117 -5.96 -1.04 9.99
C SER A 117 -7.37 -1.53 10.31
N LEU A 118 -8.23 -0.62 10.76
CA LEU A 118 -9.63 -0.89 11.05
C LEU A 118 -10.51 -0.63 9.81
N GLY A 119 -11.67 -1.27 9.73
CA GLY A 119 -12.61 -1.11 8.62
C GLY A 119 -12.32 -2.00 7.41
N THR A 120 -11.23 -2.78 7.42
CA THR A 120 -10.88 -3.72 6.33
C THR A 120 -11.94 -4.81 6.15
N GLU A 121 -12.71 -5.13 7.18
CA GLU A 121 -13.87 -6.01 7.15
C GLU A 121 -14.97 -5.57 6.16
N HIS A 122 -15.02 -4.28 5.82
CA HIS A 122 -16.00 -3.72 4.88
C HIS A 122 -15.57 -3.76 3.41
N ILE A 123 -14.29 -4.06 3.13
CA ILE A 123 -13.71 -3.97 1.77
C ILE A 123 -14.55 -4.77 0.77
N HIS A 124 -14.81 -6.04 1.06
CA HIS A 124 -15.52 -6.92 0.13
C HIS A 124 -16.93 -6.42 -0.19
N GLY A 125 -17.69 -6.02 0.83
CA GLY A 125 -19.04 -5.49 0.66
C GLY A 125 -19.08 -4.18 -0.13
N ILE A 126 -18.11 -3.28 0.13
CA ILE A 126 -18.02 -2.00 -0.59
C ILE A 126 -17.61 -2.22 -2.05
N ILE A 127 -16.64 -3.10 -2.33
CA ILE A 127 -16.25 -3.44 -3.72
C ILE A 127 -17.46 -4.01 -4.47
N HIS A 128 -18.21 -4.92 -3.85
CA HIS A 128 -19.43 -5.45 -4.43
C HIS A 128 -20.44 -4.33 -4.77
N ALA A 129 -20.65 -3.38 -3.86
CA ALA A 129 -21.53 -2.24 -4.09
C ALA A 129 -21.04 -1.30 -5.21
N ILE A 130 -19.73 -1.06 -5.32
CA ILE A 130 -19.13 -0.28 -6.41
C ILE A 130 -19.38 -0.97 -7.76
N GLN A 131 -19.04 -2.25 -7.88
CA GLN A 131 -19.14 -3.00 -9.13
C GLN A 131 -20.60 -3.10 -9.64
N ASN A 132 -21.55 -3.19 -8.72
CA ASN A 132 -22.98 -3.33 -9.06
C ASN A 132 -23.74 -2.00 -8.98
N ASN A 133 -23.05 -0.89 -8.74
CA ASN A 133 -23.64 0.44 -8.56
C ASN A 133 -24.76 0.49 -7.51
N PHE A 134 -24.61 -0.20 -6.38
CA PHE A 134 -25.54 -0.14 -5.26
C PHE A 134 -25.24 1.04 -4.33
N ILE A 135 -26.29 1.70 -3.86
CA ILE A 135 -26.19 2.74 -2.83
C ILE A 135 -25.81 2.09 -1.49
N LEU A 136 -24.89 2.73 -0.77
CA LEU A 136 -24.52 2.36 0.60
C LEU A 136 -25.22 3.26 1.60
N LYS A 137 -25.65 2.66 2.72
CA LYS A 137 -26.13 3.37 3.91
C LYS A 137 -25.30 2.95 5.11
N PHE A 138 -24.79 3.92 5.87
CA PHE A 138 -24.00 3.64 7.07
C PHE A 138 -24.04 4.79 8.06
N ASN A 139 -23.56 4.53 9.27
CA ASN A 139 -23.29 5.52 10.28
C ASN A 139 -21.80 5.89 10.22
N HIS A 140 -21.49 7.18 10.29
CA HIS A 140 -20.12 7.69 10.28
C HIS A 140 -19.91 8.69 11.41
N GLN A 141 -18.91 8.41 12.25
CA GLN A 141 -18.52 9.26 13.36
C GLN A 141 -17.13 9.84 13.10
N LYS A 142 -17.04 11.17 12.98
CA LYS A 142 -15.74 11.84 12.88
C LYS A 142 -15.11 11.91 14.27
N HIS A 143 -13.79 11.77 14.39
CA HIS A 143 -13.11 11.80 15.69
C HIS A 143 -13.21 13.14 16.43
N TRP A 144 -13.54 14.23 15.73
CA TRP A 144 -13.69 15.57 16.29
C TRP A 144 -15.16 15.96 16.51
N GLU A 145 -16.12 15.06 16.26
CA GLU A 145 -17.55 15.29 16.47
C GLU A 145 -18.11 14.19 17.39
N ASP A 146 -18.82 14.58 18.46
CA ASP A 146 -19.44 13.64 19.40
C ASP A 146 -20.70 12.96 18.86
N PHE A 147 -21.17 13.35 17.67
CA PHE A 147 -22.39 12.80 17.08
C PHE A 147 -22.11 11.95 15.84
N THR A 148 -22.81 10.83 15.77
CA THR A 148 -22.82 9.95 14.60
C THR A 148 -23.75 10.51 13.54
N THR A 149 -23.28 10.57 12.29
CA THR A 149 -24.11 10.99 11.15
C THR A 149 -24.47 9.78 10.29
N GLN A 150 -25.76 9.62 9.99
CA GLN A 150 -26.18 8.65 8.99
C GLN A 150 -25.86 9.19 7.59
N ARG A 151 -25.22 8.37 6.78
CA ARG A 151 -24.80 8.67 5.41
C ARG A 151 -25.51 7.74 4.45
N ILE A 152 -25.92 8.31 3.32
CA ILE A 152 -26.41 7.57 2.16
C ILE A 152 -25.54 8.04 0.99
N VAL A 153 -24.75 7.14 0.43
CA VAL A 153 -23.72 7.52 -0.53
C VAL A 153 -23.74 6.62 -1.76
N LYS A 154 -23.24 7.17 -2.87
CA LYS A 154 -22.97 6.42 -4.09
C LYS A 154 -21.45 6.12 -4.10
N PRO A 155 -21.02 4.89 -3.77
CA PRO A 155 -19.61 4.57 -3.67
C PRO A 155 -18.93 4.63 -5.04
N ILE A 156 -17.69 5.12 -5.08
CA ILE A 156 -16.90 5.30 -6.31
C ILE A 156 -15.65 4.43 -6.27
N ALA A 157 -14.87 4.52 -5.20
CA ALA A 157 -13.63 3.78 -5.05
C ALA A 157 -13.26 3.57 -3.58
N LEU A 158 -12.34 2.64 -3.36
CA LEU A 158 -11.58 2.53 -2.12
C LEU A 158 -10.18 3.09 -2.34
N LYS A 159 -9.71 3.93 -1.41
CA LYS A 159 -8.35 4.46 -1.40
C LYS A 159 -7.67 4.05 -0.10
N GLU A 160 -6.51 3.42 -0.20
CA GLU A 160 -5.61 3.29 0.93
C GLU A 160 -4.71 4.53 1.02
N SER A 161 -4.48 5.02 2.24
CA SER A 161 -3.57 6.13 2.50
C SER A 161 -3.03 6.04 3.92
N GLN A 162 -1.70 6.10 4.08
CA GLN A 162 -1.04 6.05 5.39
C GLN A 162 -1.57 4.88 6.26
N GLN A 163 -1.67 3.68 5.68
CA GLN A 163 -2.17 2.44 6.31
C GLN A 163 -3.64 2.49 6.77
N ARG A 164 -4.43 3.43 6.26
CA ARG A 164 -5.86 3.56 6.53
C ARG A 164 -6.66 3.47 5.24
N TRP A 165 -7.84 2.87 5.33
CA TRP A 165 -8.75 2.72 4.20
C TRP A 165 -9.83 3.79 4.20
N TYR A 166 -10.11 4.33 3.03
CA TYR A 166 -11.10 5.37 2.82
C TYR A 166 -12.04 5.00 1.69
N LEU A 167 -13.34 5.18 1.92
CA LEU A 167 -14.36 5.14 0.89
C LEU A 167 -14.46 6.51 0.22
N VAL A 168 -14.19 6.58 -1.08
CA VAL A 168 -14.49 7.73 -1.94
C VAL A 168 -15.92 7.57 -2.45
N ALA A 169 -16.81 8.51 -2.13
CA ALA A 169 -18.22 8.41 -2.52
C ALA A 169 -18.89 9.77 -2.65
N LEU A 170 -19.90 9.86 -3.53
CA LEU A 170 -20.80 11.02 -3.58
C LEU A 170 -21.79 10.94 -2.42
N ASP A 171 -21.75 11.92 -1.51
CA ASP A 171 -22.68 12.04 -0.39
C ASP A 171 -24.02 12.59 -0.90
N LYS A 172 -25.12 11.83 -0.79
CA LYS A 172 -26.44 12.31 -1.25
C LYS A 172 -26.97 13.48 -0.42
N LYS A 173 -26.36 13.78 0.73
CA LYS A 173 -26.77 14.91 1.57
C LYS A 173 -26.55 16.25 0.88
N ASP A 174 -25.42 16.41 0.19
CA ASP A 174 -24.99 17.67 -0.44
C ASP A 174 -24.48 17.49 -1.87
N ASP A 175 -24.56 16.28 -2.42
CA ASP A 175 -24.09 15.91 -3.77
C ASP A 175 -22.62 16.28 -4.01
N VAL A 176 -21.80 16.17 -2.96
CA VAL A 176 -20.35 16.37 -3.01
C VAL A 176 -19.62 15.05 -2.84
N ILE A 177 -18.56 14.84 -3.62
CA ILE A 177 -17.67 13.69 -3.46
C ILE A 177 -16.79 13.90 -2.24
N LYS A 178 -16.78 12.91 -1.35
CA LYS A 178 -16.04 12.96 -0.09
C LYS A 178 -15.32 11.65 0.17
N THR A 179 -14.32 11.73 1.03
CA THR A 179 -13.58 10.60 1.60
C THR A 179 -14.09 10.29 3.01
N PHE A 180 -14.50 9.05 3.23
CA PHE A 180 -14.97 8.54 4.52
C PHE A 180 -13.95 7.52 5.04
N GLY A 181 -13.39 7.73 6.22
CA GLY A 181 -12.48 6.74 6.82
C GLY A 181 -13.27 5.48 7.18
N MET A 182 -12.84 4.33 6.67
CA MET A 182 -13.54 3.06 6.87
C MET A 182 -13.46 2.58 8.33
N ASP A 183 -12.42 3.00 9.05
CA ASP A 183 -12.27 2.85 10.50
C ASP A 183 -13.38 3.53 11.32
N ARG A 184 -14.14 4.45 10.70
CA ARG A 184 -15.22 5.24 11.31
C ARG A 184 -16.61 4.85 10.82
N ILE A 185 -16.71 3.82 9.98
CA ILE A 185 -17.97 3.32 9.44
C ILE A 185 -18.55 2.27 10.41
N SER A 186 -19.84 2.37 10.69
CA SER A 186 -20.59 1.35 11.40
C SER A 186 -21.96 1.15 10.76
N ASN A 187 -22.59 -0.01 11.01
CA ASN A 187 -23.92 -0.35 10.47
C ASN A 187 -24.01 -0.20 8.95
N LEU A 188 -22.95 -0.63 8.24
CA LEU A 188 -22.90 -0.62 6.78
C LEU A 188 -23.98 -1.55 6.21
N THR A 189 -24.85 -1.00 5.37
CA THR A 189 -25.89 -1.71 4.64
C THR A 189 -25.75 -1.41 3.15
N ILE A 190 -25.69 -2.46 2.33
CA ILE A 190 -25.81 -2.37 0.88
C ILE A 190 -27.31 -2.39 0.58
N THR A 191 -27.79 -1.37 -0.13
CA THR A 191 -29.22 -1.25 -0.46
C THR A 191 -29.53 -1.88 -1.81
N ASP A 192 -30.79 -2.23 -2.04
CA ASP A 192 -31.26 -2.73 -3.34
C ASP A 192 -31.43 -1.60 -4.39
N THR A 193 -31.12 -0.35 -4.02
CA THR A 193 -31.23 0.81 -4.91
C THR A 193 -29.93 1.02 -5.66
N THR A 194 -30.02 1.02 -6.99
CA THR A 194 -28.87 1.31 -7.86
C THR A 194 -28.75 2.80 -8.19
N PHE A 195 -27.57 3.24 -8.63
CA PHE A 195 -27.33 4.57 -9.16
C PHE A 195 -26.62 4.52 -10.52
N LYS A 196 -26.64 5.63 -11.26
CA LYS A 196 -25.85 5.75 -12.49
C LYS A 196 -24.38 5.98 -12.14
N PRO A 197 -23.42 5.28 -12.78
CA PRO A 197 -22.00 5.49 -12.54
C PRO A 197 -21.61 6.96 -12.56
N ILE A 198 -20.77 7.36 -11.61
CA ILE A 198 -20.33 8.75 -11.45
C ILE A 198 -19.01 8.90 -12.20
N PRO A 199 -18.91 9.78 -13.21
CA PRO A 199 -17.66 10.03 -13.89
C PRO A 199 -16.72 10.78 -12.94
N TYR A 200 -15.79 10.05 -12.34
CA TYR A 200 -14.82 10.62 -11.41
C TYR A 200 -13.48 9.91 -11.54
N ASN A 201 -12.42 10.69 -11.79
CA ASN A 201 -11.08 10.15 -11.92
C ASN A 201 -10.35 10.27 -10.58
N VAL A 202 -10.42 9.19 -9.80
CA VAL A 202 -9.82 9.08 -8.45
C VAL A 202 -8.30 9.21 -8.52
N GLU A 203 -7.66 8.58 -9.50
CA GLU A 203 -6.21 8.66 -9.69
C GLU A 203 -5.76 10.10 -9.93
N LYS A 204 -6.48 10.84 -10.79
CA LYS A 204 -6.21 12.26 -11.06
C LYS A 204 -6.46 13.14 -9.84
N GLU A 205 -7.52 12.90 -9.07
CA GLU A 205 -7.81 13.67 -7.86
C GLU A 205 -6.67 13.57 -6.85
N PHE A 206 -6.20 12.35 -6.58
CA PHE A 206 -5.26 12.09 -5.50
C PHE A 206 -3.79 12.03 -5.94
N LYS A 207 -3.50 12.28 -7.22
CA LYS A 207 -2.14 12.22 -7.79
C LYS A 207 -1.13 13.05 -7.01
N ASP A 208 -1.52 14.26 -6.60
CA ASP A 208 -0.65 15.20 -5.89
C ASP A 208 -1.00 15.25 -4.38
N ALA A 209 -1.71 14.26 -3.85
CA ALA A 209 -2.11 14.21 -2.45
C ALA A 209 -1.11 13.43 -1.60
N PHE A 210 -0.62 14.03 -0.51
CA PHE A 210 0.16 13.28 0.49
C PHE A 210 -0.71 12.28 1.28
N GLY A 211 -2.01 12.55 1.42
CA GLY A 211 -2.97 11.67 2.09
C GLY A 211 -4.29 11.56 1.34
N VAL A 212 -5.36 12.07 1.94
CA VAL A 212 -6.71 12.03 1.34
C VAL A 212 -7.35 13.41 1.17
N GLU A 213 -6.58 14.45 1.50
CA GLU A 213 -7.03 15.84 1.45
C GLU A 213 -6.42 16.56 0.24
N THR A 214 -7.28 17.19 -0.55
CA THR A 214 -6.93 17.91 -1.80
C THR A 214 -7.47 19.35 -1.81
N TYR A 215 -7.84 19.89 -0.65
CA TYR A 215 -8.55 21.18 -0.52
C TYR A 215 -7.69 22.43 -0.79
N GLU A 216 -6.38 22.28 -0.97
CA GLU A 216 -5.45 23.35 -1.36
C GLU A 216 -4.78 22.99 -2.69
N PRO A 217 -4.44 23.95 -3.55
CA PRO A 217 -3.77 23.65 -4.81
C PRO A 217 -2.38 23.02 -4.57
N ALA A 218 -2.03 22.05 -5.42
CA ALA A 218 -0.71 21.43 -5.37
C ALA A 218 0.38 22.47 -5.65
N THR A 219 1.49 22.38 -4.91
CA THR A 219 2.61 23.31 -5.02
C THR A 219 3.93 22.59 -4.75
N LYS A 220 5.02 23.23 -5.17
CA LYS A 220 6.37 22.77 -4.83
C LYS A 220 6.64 23.04 -3.36
N ILE A 221 7.08 22.01 -2.65
CA ILE A 221 7.53 22.07 -1.27
C ILE A 221 8.99 21.64 -1.24
N VAL A 222 9.85 22.47 -0.68
CA VAL A 222 11.25 22.15 -0.45
C VAL A 222 11.45 21.91 1.03
N LEU A 223 12.01 20.74 1.35
CA LEU A 223 12.29 20.30 2.71
C LEU A 223 13.79 20.07 2.88
N GLU A 224 14.33 20.60 3.97
CA GLU A 224 15.72 20.38 4.40
C GLU A 224 15.71 19.40 5.56
N PHE A 225 16.32 18.24 5.38
CA PHE A 225 16.49 17.21 6.40
C PHE A 225 17.90 17.22 6.96
N THR A 226 18.05 16.83 8.23
CA THR A 226 19.38 16.43 8.74
C THR A 226 19.92 15.28 7.91
N LYS A 227 21.25 15.10 7.87
CA LYS A 227 21.88 14.03 7.08
C LYS A 227 21.29 12.65 7.36
N VAL A 228 21.05 12.35 8.65
CA VAL A 228 20.50 11.05 9.09
C VAL A 228 19.06 10.90 8.62
N GLN A 229 18.19 11.89 8.86
CA GLN A 229 16.80 11.81 8.43
C GLN A 229 16.64 11.84 6.91
N GLY A 230 17.51 12.56 6.21
CA GLY A 230 17.57 12.58 4.75
C GLY A 230 17.89 11.20 4.15
N ASN A 231 18.75 10.40 4.80
CA ASN A 231 18.99 9.02 4.37
C ASN A 231 17.73 8.14 4.51
N TYR A 232 16.94 8.33 5.57
CA TYR A 232 15.64 7.66 5.71
C TYR A 232 14.64 8.12 4.63
N ALA A 233 14.59 9.42 4.31
CA ALA A 233 13.73 9.94 3.25
C ALA A 233 14.13 9.45 1.84
N LYS A 234 15.41 9.13 1.63
CA LYS A 234 15.89 8.50 0.39
C LYS A 234 15.48 7.03 0.27
N SER A 235 15.55 6.27 1.36
CA SER A 235 15.16 4.85 1.35
C SER A 235 13.65 4.64 1.43
N PHE A 236 12.92 5.60 2.00
CA PHE A 236 11.46 5.61 2.08
C PHE A 236 10.94 6.99 1.65
N PRO A 237 10.75 7.20 0.33
CA PRO A 237 10.28 8.47 -0.22
C PRO A 237 8.94 8.92 0.34
N LEU A 238 8.78 10.23 0.49
CA LEU A 238 7.54 10.85 0.98
C LEU A 238 6.43 10.84 -0.08
N HIS A 239 6.79 10.96 -1.34
CA HIS A 239 5.86 11.07 -2.47
C HIS A 239 6.57 10.69 -3.78
N ASP A 240 5.83 10.24 -4.79
CA ASP A 240 6.37 9.81 -6.07
C ASP A 240 7.07 10.94 -6.85
N SER A 241 6.70 12.20 -6.58
CA SER A 241 7.36 13.38 -7.17
C SER A 241 8.71 13.73 -6.53
N GLN A 242 9.15 12.98 -5.50
CA GLN A 242 10.32 13.32 -4.71
C GLN A 242 11.60 13.28 -5.54
N HIS A 243 12.40 14.33 -5.44
CA HIS A 243 13.76 14.33 -5.99
C HIS A 243 14.70 15.15 -5.11
N ILE A 244 15.98 14.76 -5.11
CA ILE A 244 17.02 15.40 -4.31
C ILE A 244 17.54 16.63 -5.07
N LEU A 245 17.51 17.79 -4.42
CA LEU A 245 18.05 19.04 -4.95
C LEU A 245 19.53 19.20 -4.61
N GLU A 246 19.89 18.92 -3.35
CA GLU A 246 21.25 19.06 -2.83
C GLU A 246 21.49 18.03 -1.71
N GLU A 247 22.70 17.51 -1.61
CA GLU A 247 23.13 16.68 -0.50
C GLU A 247 24.57 17.02 -0.12
N ASN A 248 24.79 17.29 1.16
CA ASN A 248 26.12 17.53 1.73
C ASN A 248 26.33 16.67 2.99
N GLU A 249 27.39 16.92 3.76
CA GLU A 249 27.70 16.15 4.96
C GLU A 249 26.70 16.38 6.12
N GLN A 250 25.99 17.51 6.12
CA GLN A 250 25.12 17.94 7.21
C GLN A 250 23.63 17.76 6.89
N SER A 251 23.23 17.95 5.64
CA SER A 251 21.82 17.96 5.26
C SER A 251 21.55 17.32 3.89
N VAL A 252 20.27 16.99 3.69
CA VAL A 252 19.70 16.58 2.41
C VAL A 252 18.53 17.50 2.12
N LEU A 253 18.59 18.20 0.98
CA LEU A 253 17.55 19.06 0.48
C LEU A 253 16.76 18.32 -0.61
N LEU A 254 15.45 18.21 -0.45
CA LEU A 254 14.58 17.56 -1.43
C LEU A 254 13.37 18.41 -1.79
N GLU A 255 12.83 18.19 -2.99
CA GLU A 255 11.61 18.80 -3.49
C GLU A 255 10.52 17.72 -3.67
N ILE A 256 9.29 18.07 -3.31
CA ILE A 256 8.06 17.33 -3.63
C ILE A 256 7.01 18.30 -4.20
N PHE A 257 6.09 17.79 -5.01
CA PHE A 257 4.97 18.54 -5.57
C PHE A 257 3.66 17.93 -5.10
N ILE A 258 3.02 18.56 -4.11
CA ILE A 258 1.82 18.04 -3.46
C ILE A 258 0.88 19.15 -2.97
N HIS A 259 -0.36 18.79 -2.63
CA HIS A 259 -1.29 19.63 -1.88
C HIS A 259 -0.79 19.86 -0.44
N PRO A 260 -0.56 21.11 0.01
CA PRO A 260 -0.01 21.41 1.34
C PRO A 260 -1.09 21.36 2.46
N THR A 261 -1.73 20.21 2.59
CA THR A 261 -2.87 19.94 3.50
C THR A 261 -2.44 19.44 4.88
N HIS A 262 -3.39 19.03 5.73
CA HIS A 262 -3.09 18.63 7.11
C HIS A 262 -2.17 17.40 7.16
N ASP A 263 -2.35 16.46 6.24
CA ASP A 263 -1.59 15.21 6.18
C ASP A 263 -0.06 15.46 6.15
N ILE A 264 0.43 16.34 5.28
CA ILE A 264 1.88 16.64 5.20
C ILE A 264 2.37 17.44 6.42
N ILE A 265 1.54 18.32 6.98
CA ILE A 265 1.89 19.07 8.19
C ILE A 265 2.12 18.09 9.35
N MET A 266 1.26 17.09 9.49
CA MET A 266 1.39 16.07 10.53
C MET A 266 2.63 15.19 10.32
N GLU A 267 2.96 14.83 9.07
CA GLU A 267 4.19 14.08 8.79
C GLU A 267 5.44 14.89 9.13
N ILE A 268 5.49 16.17 8.78
CA ILE A 268 6.59 17.07 9.16
C ILE A 268 6.73 17.14 10.68
N LEU A 269 5.63 17.34 11.40
CA LEU A 269 5.65 17.43 12.87
C LEU A 269 6.09 16.12 13.53
N LYS A 270 5.74 14.96 12.96
CA LYS A 270 6.16 13.63 13.44
C LYS A 270 7.68 13.46 13.39
N LEU A 271 8.36 14.10 12.44
CA LEU A 271 9.82 14.10 12.33
C LEU A 271 10.49 15.12 13.26
N GLY A 272 9.73 16.02 13.87
CA GLY A 272 10.24 16.98 14.85
C GLY A 272 11.29 17.93 14.28
N ALA A 273 12.42 18.05 14.98
CA ALA A 273 13.51 18.96 14.61
C ALA A 273 14.39 18.45 13.45
N GLU A 274 14.15 17.24 12.95
CA GLU A 274 14.95 16.61 11.91
C GLU A 274 14.63 17.11 10.49
N VAL A 275 13.59 17.92 10.35
CA VAL A 275 13.12 18.48 9.08
C VAL A 275 12.75 19.94 9.23
N LYS A 276 13.05 20.71 8.19
CA LYS A 276 12.68 22.11 8.06
C LYS A 276 12.00 22.35 6.73
N VAL A 277 10.86 23.04 6.77
CA VAL A 277 10.22 23.55 5.55
C VAL A 277 10.99 24.75 5.05
N VAL A 278 11.61 24.64 3.87
CA VAL A 278 12.33 25.74 3.21
C VAL A 278 11.38 26.58 2.37
N THR A 279 10.48 25.95 1.62
CA THR A 279 9.39 26.61 0.88
C THR A 279 8.17 25.67 0.81
N PRO A 280 6.93 26.19 0.67
CA PRO A 280 6.54 27.59 0.65
C PRO A 280 6.42 28.22 2.05
N ILE A 281 6.46 29.55 2.12
CA ILE A 281 6.30 30.32 3.37
C ILE A 281 4.95 30.02 4.05
N SER A 282 3.89 29.81 3.26
CA SER A 282 2.57 29.45 3.79
C SER A 282 2.61 28.17 4.63
N LEU A 283 3.33 27.13 4.16
CA LEU A 283 3.48 25.88 4.90
C LEU A 283 4.35 26.06 6.15
N GLN A 284 5.43 26.84 6.06
CA GLN A 284 6.25 27.21 7.24
C GLN A 284 5.39 27.83 8.34
N ILE A 285 4.50 28.77 7.99
CA ILE A 285 3.61 29.43 8.94
C ILE A 285 2.67 28.43 9.60
N LYS A 286 2.07 27.50 8.82
CA LYS A 286 1.18 26.46 9.38
C LYS A 286 1.90 25.56 10.37
N VAL A 287 3.10 25.08 10.02
CA VAL A 287 3.94 24.25 10.90
C VAL A 287 4.33 25.02 12.15
N LYS A 288 4.78 26.28 12.01
CA LYS A 288 5.13 27.15 13.14
C LYS A 288 3.96 27.38 14.09
N ASN A 289 2.75 27.60 13.56
CA ASN A 289 1.55 27.77 14.39
C ASN A 289 1.24 26.50 15.17
N LYS A 290 1.36 25.32 14.56
CA LYS A 290 1.18 24.03 15.26
C LYS A 290 2.23 23.79 16.33
N ILE A 291 3.49 24.13 16.07
CA ILE A 291 4.56 24.07 17.07
C ILE A 291 4.26 25.01 18.23
N ALA A 292 3.79 26.23 17.97
CA ALA A 292 3.43 27.18 19.03
C ALA A 292 2.24 26.68 19.89
N GLU A 293 1.24 26.04 19.28
CA GLU A 293 0.17 25.35 20.00
C GLU A 293 0.73 24.21 20.86
N MET A 294 1.61 23.39 20.30
CA MET A 294 2.26 22.28 20.99
C MET A 294 3.09 22.76 22.19
N THR A 295 3.89 23.82 22.03
CA THR A 295 4.70 24.39 23.12
C THR A 295 3.83 24.78 24.32
N LYS A 296 2.65 25.36 24.10
CA LYS A 296 1.71 25.75 25.17
C LYS A 296 1.19 24.56 25.99
N LEU A 297 1.23 23.34 25.46
CA LEU A 297 0.78 22.13 26.18
C LEU A 297 1.80 21.60 27.19
N TYR A 298 3.08 22.02 27.07
CA TYR A 298 4.19 21.57 27.91
C TYR A 298 4.78 22.70 28.77
N GLN A 299 4.12 23.86 28.80
CA GLN A 299 4.42 24.98 29.71
C GLN A 299 3.62 24.82 31.00
#